data_AF-A0AA90Z634-F1
#
_entry.id   AF-A0AA90Z634-F1
#
_cell.length_a   1.000
_cell.length_b   1.000
_cell.length_c   1.000
_cell.angle_alpha   90.00
_cell.angle_beta   90.00
_cell.angle_gamma   90.00
#
_symmetry.space_group_name_H-M   'P 1'
#
loop_
_entity.id
_entity.type
_entity.pdbx_description
1 polymer ?
#
loop_
_entity_poly.entity_id
_entity_poly.type
_entity_poly.pdbx_seq_one_letter_code
_entity_poly.pdbx_strand_id
1 'polypeptide(L)'
;MSTELIEETKFYLEGKVVYGEQRGRTIGFPTANIDFSAPWLEKGVYGVHIKVNDFDYYGVMNIGVKPTFHKSYEKSIEVHIIDFNQNIYGEFVQVKVLYKIRNEQKFNNIQELKAQINKDIETAKSLIMPVLNY
;
A
#
# COMPACT_ATOMS: atom_id res chain seq x y z
N MET A 1 24.77 -16.86 17.42
CA MET A 1 24.91 -15.89 16.32
C MET A 1 24.02 -14.72 16.66
N SER A 2 24.64 -13.59 17.00
CA SER A 2 23.99 -12.33 17.27
C SER A 2 23.21 -11.90 16.04
N THR A 3 21.89 -11.81 16.16
CA THR A 3 21.05 -11.06 15.22
C THR A 3 21.50 -9.62 15.33
N GLU A 4 22.40 -9.20 14.45
CA GLU A 4 22.69 -7.79 14.26
C GLU A 4 21.36 -7.12 13.88
N LEU A 5 20.91 -6.20 14.75
CA LEU A 5 19.93 -5.20 14.38
C LEU A 5 20.52 -4.51 13.14
N ILE A 6 19.95 -4.77 11.97
CA ILE A 6 20.14 -3.88 10.84
C ILE A 6 19.47 -2.58 11.28
N GLU A 7 20.30 -1.59 11.61
CA GLU A 7 19.90 -0.19 11.81
C GLU A 7 18.84 0.17 10.76
N GLU A 8 17.71 0.72 11.23
CA GLU A 8 16.68 1.43 10.49
C GLU A 8 17.01 1.67 9.01
N THR A 9 16.63 0.76 8.11
CA THR A 9 16.74 1.07 6.68
C THR A 9 15.67 2.10 6.33
N LYS A 10 16.08 3.37 6.37
CA LYS A 10 15.38 4.63 6.08
C LYS A 10 15.01 4.79 4.59
N PHE A 11 14.62 3.73 3.89
CA PHE A 11 14.19 3.86 2.50
C PHE A 11 12.69 4.13 2.44
N TYR A 12 12.34 5.41 2.42
CA TYR A 12 11.02 5.84 1.99
C TYR A 12 10.99 5.89 0.46
N LEU A 13 9.94 5.31 -0.11
CA LEU A 13 9.57 5.51 -1.50
C LEU A 13 8.74 6.79 -1.56
N GLU A 14 9.30 7.84 -2.14
CA GLU A 14 8.60 9.09 -2.33
C GLU A 14 7.92 9.12 -3.69
N GLY A 15 6.66 9.54 -3.72
CA GLY A 15 5.91 9.66 -4.96
C GLY A 15 4.72 10.59 -4.82
N LYS A 16 4.25 11.07 -5.98
CA LYS A 16 3.09 11.97 -6.05
C LYS A 16 1.81 11.14 -6.05
N VAL A 17 0.80 11.59 -5.30
CA VAL A 17 -0.53 11.01 -5.39
C VAL A 17 -1.19 11.45 -6.70
N VAL A 18 -1.49 10.50 -7.56
CA VAL A 18 -2.06 10.72 -8.89
C VAL A 18 -3.46 10.13 -9.01
N TYR A 19 -4.20 10.58 -10.02
CA TYR A 19 -5.50 10.01 -10.33
C TYR A 19 -5.35 8.59 -10.89
N GLY A 20 -6.02 7.64 -10.26
CA GLY A 20 -6.21 6.28 -10.75
C GLY A 20 -7.57 6.08 -11.42
N GLU A 21 -7.94 4.81 -11.62
CA GLU A 21 -9.30 4.45 -12.05
C GLU A 21 -10.35 4.57 -10.92
N GLN A 22 -9.90 4.87 -9.69
CA GLN A 22 -10.75 5.09 -8.49
C GLN A 22 -11.70 3.94 -8.17
N ARG A 23 -11.42 2.72 -8.67
CA ARG A 23 -12.27 1.53 -8.47
C ARG A 23 -12.39 1.13 -7.00
N GLY A 24 -11.35 1.35 -6.19
CA GLY A 24 -11.40 1.10 -4.75
C GLY A 24 -12.56 1.85 -4.06
N ARG A 25 -12.80 3.11 -4.46
CA ARG A 25 -13.87 3.94 -3.88
C ARG A 25 -15.26 3.36 -4.13
N THR A 26 -15.50 2.76 -5.30
CA THR A 26 -16.83 2.20 -5.63
C THR A 26 -17.16 0.95 -4.82
N ILE A 27 -16.15 0.30 -4.24
CA ILE A 27 -16.30 -0.93 -3.46
C ILE A 27 -16.13 -0.71 -1.94
N GLY A 28 -15.85 0.53 -1.51
CA GLY A 28 -15.73 0.92 -0.10
C GLY A 28 -14.29 0.99 0.43
N PHE A 29 -13.29 0.87 -0.44
CA PHE A 29 -11.86 0.88 -0.09
C PHE A 29 -11.13 1.95 -0.92
N PRO A 30 -11.29 3.25 -0.62
CA PRO A 30 -10.60 4.30 -1.35
C PRO A 30 -9.08 4.10 -1.27
N THR A 31 -8.41 4.17 -2.40
CA THR A 31 -6.95 4.05 -2.50
C THR A 31 -6.34 5.31 -3.11
N ALA A 32 -5.16 5.68 -2.64
CA ALA A 32 -4.29 6.67 -3.26
C ALA A 32 -3.33 5.95 -4.21
N ASN A 33 -3.33 6.34 -5.49
CA ASN A 33 -2.38 5.81 -6.46
C ASN A 33 -1.10 6.64 -6.36
N ILE A 34 0.03 6.00 -6.12
CA ILE A 34 1.29 6.70 -5.89
C ILE A 34 2.20 6.50 -7.09
N ASP A 35 2.65 7.61 -7.68
CA ASP A 35 3.58 7.62 -8.81
C ASP A 35 5.03 7.55 -8.32
N PHE A 36 5.50 6.33 -8.09
CA PHE A 36 6.92 6.02 -7.92
C PHE A 36 7.24 4.63 -8.48
N SER A 37 8.54 4.37 -8.70
CA SER A 37 9.04 3.09 -9.20
C SER A 37 9.68 2.27 -8.08
N ALA A 38 9.22 1.02 -7.92
CA ALA A 38 9.81 0.04 -7.01
C ALA A 38 10.03 -1.31 -7.73
N PRO A 39 10.99 -1.40 -8.66
CA PRO A 39 11.19 -2.60 -9.48
C PRO A 39 11.57 -3.83 -8.63
N TRP A 40 12.23 -3.63 -7.50
CA TRP A 40 12.65 -4.70 -6.57
C TRP A 40 11.52 -5.29 -5.72
N LEU A 41 10.38 -4.61 -5.59
CA LEU A 41 9.24 -5.15 -4.85
C LEU A 41 8.38 -6.05 -5.73
N GLU A 42 8.13 -7.27 -5.30
CA GLU A 42 7.25 -8.18 -6.02
C GLU A 42 5.79 -7.71 -6.01
N LYS A 43 4.97 -8.25 -6.92
CA LYS A 43 3.54 -8.01 -6.87
C LYS A 43 2.93 -8.62 -5.63
N GLY A 44 1.95 -7.95 -5.05
CA GLY A 44 1.29 -8.42 -3.84
C GLY A 44 0.72 -7.30 -2.98
N VAL A 45 0.42 -7.66 -1.74
CA VAL A 45 -0.14 -6.76 -0.74
C VAL A 45 0.83 -6.64 0.43
N TYR A 46 1.05 -5.42 0.89
CA TYR A 46 2.04 -5.06 1.88
C TYR A 46 1.42 -4.19 2.98
N GLY A 47 1.87 -4.38 4.21
CA GLY A 47 1.67 -3.40 5.27
C GLY A 47 2.68 -2.27 5.09
N VAL A 48 2.21 -1.03 5.14
CA VAL A 48 3.05 0.16 4.95
C VAL A 48 2.81 1.19 6.02
N HIS A 49 3.87 1.94 6.32
CA HIS A 49 3.80 3.23 6.95
C HIS A 49 3.82 4.30 5.86
N ILE A 50 2.94 5.30 5.94
CA ILE A 50 2.84 6.36 4.96
C ILE A 50 2.82 7.71 5.66
N LYS A 51 3.74 8.60 5.28
CA LYS A 51 3.75 9.98 5.73
C LYS A 51 3.05 10.85 4.69
N VAL A 52 2.06 11.60 5.15
CA VAL A 52 1.28 12.55 4.36
C VAL A 52 1.43 13.91 5.05
N ASN A 53 2.07 14.87 4.37
CA ASN A 53 2.54 16.11 5.00
C ASN A 53 3.40 15.79 6.23
N ASP A 54 3.06 16.31 7.41
CA ASP A 54 3.77 16.08 8.68
C ASP A 54 3.12 14.98 9.55
N PHE A 55 2.15 14.24 9.01
CA PHE A 55 1.41 13.22 9.74
C PHE A 55 1.75 11.82 9.25
N ASP A 56 2.00 10.94 10.23
CA ASP A 56 2.28 9.53 10.00
C ASP A 56 1.00 8.70 10.10
N TYR A 57 0.81 7.85 9.11
CA TYR A 57 -0.31 6.93 9.00
C TYR A 57 0.18 5.53 8.67
N TYR A 58 -0.75 4.59 8.74
CA TYR A 58 -0.54 3.23 8.28
C TYR A 58 -1.53 2.87 7.19
N GLY A 59 -1.14 1.90 6.38
CA GLY A 59 -1.98 1.48 5.27
C GLY A 59 -1.65 0.09 4.76
N VAL A 60 -2.47 -0.30 3.79
CA VAL A 60 -2.27 -1.48 2.97
C VAL A 60 -1.90 -1.02 1.57
N MET A 61 -0.73 -1.43 1.08
CA MET A 61 -0.26 -1.12 -0.26
C MET A 61 -0.43 -2.35 -1.16
N ASN A 62 -1.11 -2.16 -2.29
CA ASN A 62 -1.12 -3.13 -3.38
C ASN A 62 -0.09 -2.73 -4.44
N ILE A 63 0.73 -3.69 -4.85
CA ILE A 63 1.57 -3.61 -6.05
C ILE A 63 1.00 -4.58 -7.07
N GLY A 64 0.38 -4.04 -8.11
CA GLY A 64 -0.23 -4.79 -9.20
C GLY A 64 0.35 -4.41 -10.56
N VAL A 65 -0.38 -4.71 -11.63
CA VAL A 65 -0.04 -4.26 -12.98
C VAL A 65 -1.28 -3.66 -13.62
N LYS A 66 -1.14 -2.45 -14.18
CA LYS A 66 -2.19 -1.88 -15.03
C LYS A 66 -2.21 -2.64 -16.35
N PRO A 67 -3.38 -3.16 -16.79
CA PRO A 67 -3.53 -3.59 -18.17
C PRO A 67 -3.48 -2.34 -19.07
N THR A 68 -2.32 -2.04 -19.62
CA THR A 68 -2.11 -0.94 -20.57
C THR A 68 -2.28 -1.47 -22.00
N PHE A 69 -2.90 -0.65 -22.87
CA PHE A 69 -3.01 -0.95 -24.31
C PHE A 69 -1.66 -0.84 -25.05
N HIS A 70 -0.61 -0.33 -24.39
CA HIS A 70 0.74 -0.18 -24.91
C HIS A 70 1.71 -1.09 -24.15
N LYS A 71 2.73 -1.59 -24.86
CA LYS A 71 3.58 -2.76 -24.56
C LYS A 71 4.37 -2.77 -23.22
N SER A 72 4.20 -1.83 -22.30
CA SER A 72 4.84 -1.86 -20.98
C SER A 72 3.83 -2.13 -19.85
N TYR A 73 4.02 -3.27 -19.19
CA TYR A 73 3.33 -3.62 -17.95
C TYR A 73 3.98 -2.88 -16.78
N GLU A 74 3.65 -1.60 -16.62
CA GLU A 74 4.12 -0.83 -15.46
C GLU A 74 3.38 -1.28 -14.20
N LYS A 75 4.15 -1.47 -13.12
CA LYS A 75 3.57 -1.80 -11.81
C LYS A 75 2.74 -0.60 -11.35
N SER A 76 1.53 -0.87 -10.88
CA SER A 76 0.71 0.14 -10.22
C SER A 76 0.82 -0.02 -8.72
N ILE A 77 0.93 1.11 -8.02
CA ILE A 77 1.05 1.15 -6.58
C ILE A 77 -0.14 1.92 -6.04
N GLU A 78 -0.92 1.24 -5.21
CA GLU A 78 -2.14 1.78 -4.60
C GLU A 78 -2.09 1.59 -3.10
N VAL A 79 -2.29 2.66 -2.33
CA VAL A 79 -2.28 2.61 -0.86
C VAL A 79 -3.67 2.92 -0.34
N HIS A 80 -4.25 1.99 0.41
CA HIS A 80 -5.40 2.26 1.28
C HIS A 80 -4.88 2.72 2.64
N ILE A 81 -5.05 4.01 2.94
CA ILE A 81 -4.63 4.59 4.22
C ILE A 81 -5.75 4.33 5.25
N ILE A 82 -5.38 3.71 6.36
CA ILE A 82 -6.32 3.31 7.42
C ILE A 82 -6.80 4.55 8.17
N ASP A 83 -8.10 4.59 8.48
CA ASP A 83 -8.76 5.66 9.23
C ASP A 83 -8.50 7.08 8.66
N PHE A 84 -8.39 7.16 7.33
CA PHE A 84 -8.05 8.37 6.59
C PHE A 84 -9.22 8.87 5.73
N ASN A 85 -9.56 10.16 5.84
CA ASN A 85 -10.70 10.77 5.13
C ASN A 85 -10.35 12.14 4.51
N GLN A 86 -9.11 12.31 4.04
CA GLN A 86 -8.69 13.56 3.40
C GLN A 86 -8.44 13.35 1.90
N ASN A 87 -8.55 14.43 1.12
CA ASN A 87 -8.15 14.43 -0.28
C ASN A 87 -6.69 14.89 -0.38
N ILE A 88 -5.84 14.06 -0.95
CA ILE A 88 -4.39 14.28 -1.08
C ILE A 88 -3.91 14.20 -2.53
N TYR A 89 -4.81 14.29 -3.52
CA TYR A 89 -4.40 14.33 -4.93
C TYR A 89 -3.45 15.49 -5.19
N GLY A 90 -2.31 15.19 -5.83
CA GLY A 90 -1.28 16.17 -6.12
C GLY A 90 -0.23 16.33 -5.04
N GLU A 91 -0.46 15.81 -3.83
CA GLU A 91 0.50 15.84 -2.75
C GLU A 91 1.61 14.80 -2.94
N PHE A 92 2.80 15.10 -2.40
CA PHE A 92 3.88 14.12 -2.26
C PHE A 92 3.72 13.36 -0.95
N VAL A 93 3.91 12.05 -1.01
CA VAL A 93 3.86 11.17 0.15
C VAL A 93 5.11 10.31 0.20
N GLN A 94 5.45 9.86 1.41
CA GLN A 94 6.58 8.97 1.65
C GLN A 94 6.05 7.64 2.18
N VAL A 95 6.34 6.55 1.47
CA VAL A 95 5.86 5.20 1.81
C VAL A 95 7.04 4.34 2.25
N LYS A 96 6.96 3.80 3.46
CA LYS A 96 7.88 2.80 3.99
C LYS A 96 7.18 1.44 4.01
N VAL A 97 7.75 0.46 3.31
CA VAL A 97 7.26 -0.92 3.34
C VAL A 97 7.70 -1.58 4.64
N LEU A 98 6.75 -2.13 5.39
CA LEU A 98 7.02 -2.79 6.67
C LEU A 98 7.16 -4.31 6.49
N TYR A 99 6.20 -4.92 5.80
CA TYR A 99 6.17 -6.36 5.56
C TYR A 99 5.23 -6.72 4.41
N LYS A 100 5.43 -7.89 3.82
CA LYS A 100 4.55 -8.48 2.82
C LYS A 100 3.43 -9.25 3.54
N ILE A 101 2.17 -8.96 3.20
CA ILE A 101 0.99 -9.65 3.73
C ILE A 101 0.70 -10.89 2.88
N ARG A 102 0.68 -10.75 1.55
CA ARG A 102 0.43 -11.86 0.62
C ARG A 102 0.85 -11.55 -0.82
N ASN A 103 0.92 -12.59 -1.65
CA ASN A 103 1.00 -12.46 -3.10
C ASN A 103 -0.34 -11.98 -3.71
N GLU A 104 -0.32 -11.59 -4.98
CA GLU A 104 -1.55 -11.34 -5.75
C GLU A 104 -2.45 -12.59 -5.78
N GLN A 105 -3.75 -12.35 -5.75
CA GLN A 105 -4.77 -13.39 -5.79
C GLN A 105 -5.89 -12.94 -6.73
N LYS A 106 -6.43 -13.89 -7.51
CA LYS A 106 -7.64 -13.67 -8.30
C LYS A 106 -8.86 -13.98 -7.45
N PHE A 107 -9.93 -13.20 -7.64
CA PHE A 107 -11.21 -13.39 -6.95
C PHE A 107 -12.28 -13.68 -7.99
N ASN A 108 -13.21 -14.57 -7.67
CA ASN A 108 -14.28 -14.95 -8.58
C ASN A 108 -15.40 -13.91 -8.61
N ASN A 109 -15.51 -13.10 -7.55
CA ASN A 109 -16.53 -12.07 -7.42
C ASN A 109 -16.08 -10.93 -6.50
N ILE A 110 -16.88 -9.86 -6.50
CA ILE A 110 -16.60 -8.67 -5.70
C ILE A 110 -16.67 -8.90 -4.20
N GLN A 111 -17.50 -9.84 -3.72
CA GLN A 111 -17.65 -10.10 -2.29
C GLN A 111 -16.40 -10.78 -1.72
N GLU A 112 -15.83 -11.74 -2.45
CA GLU A 112 -14.54 -12.35 -2.11
C GLU A 112 -13.42 -11.32 -2.06
N LEU A 113 -13.36 -10.41 -3.04
CA LEU A 113 -12.38 -9.32 -3.05
C LEU A 113 -12.52 -8.44 -1.82
N LYS A 114 -13.75 -7.97 -1.51
CA LYS A 114 -14.01 -7.12 -0.33
C LYS A 114 -13.63 -7.83 0.97
N ALA A 115 -14.01 -9.10 1.12
CA ALA A 115 -13.68 -9.90 2.28
C ALA A 115 -12.16 -10.03 2.46
N GLN A 116 -11.42 -10.24 1.37
CA GLN A 116 -9.96 -10.32 1.43
C GLN A 116 -9.31 -8.97 1.76
N ILE A 117 -9.78 -7.86 1.18
CA ILE A 117 -9.25 -6.51 1.51
C ILE A 117 -9.44 -6.22 3.00
N ASN A 118 -10.62 -6.51 3.57
CA ASN A 118 -10.84 -6.37 5.01
C ASN A 118 -9.85 -7.20 5.82
N LYS A 119 -9.64 -8.46 5.43
CA LYS A 119 -8.66 -9.33 6.10
C LYS A 119 -7.24 -8.78 6.01
N ASP A 120 -6.86 -8.21 4.86
CA ASP A 120 -5.55 -7.58 4.66
C ASP A 120 -5.39 -6.35 5.59
N ILE A 121 -6.43 -5.53 5.75
CA ILE A 121 -6.45 -4.38 6.67
C ILE A 121 -6.35 -4.82 8.12
N GLU A 122 -7.12 -5.82 8.54
CA GLU A 122 -7.06 -6.34 9.91
C GLU A 122 -5.70 -6.98 10.21
N THR A 123 -5.10 -7.66 9.24
CA THR A 123 -3.73 -8.18 9.35
C THR A 123 -2.71 -7.04 9.47
N ALA A 124 -2.90 -5.96 8.72
CA ALA A 124 -2.03 -4.79 8.83
C ALA A 124 -2.14 -4.19 10.24
N LYS A 125 -3.36 -3.91 10.72
CA LYS A 125 -3.61 -3.37 12.06
C LYS A 125 -2.99 -4.23 13.16
N SER A 126 -3.17 -5.55 13.11
CA SER A 126 -2.69 -6.46 14.15
C SER A 126 -1.17 -6.58 14.22
N LEU A 127 -0.47 -6.42 13.08
CA LEU A 127 0.99 -6.45 13.02
C LEU A 127 1.63 -5.08 13.31
N ILE A 128 0.90 -3.98 13.13
CA ILE A 128 1.36 -2.62 13.44
C ILE A 128 1.24 -2.32 14.95
N MET A 129 0.14 -2.72 15.60
CA MET A 129 -0.08 -2.43 17.03
C MET A 129 1.04 -2.89 17.99
N PRO A 130 1.71 -4.05 17.79
CA PRO A 130 2.85 -4.45 18.61
C PRO A 130 4.09 -3.57 18.43
N VAL A 131 4.26 -2.93 17.27
CA VAL A 131 5.45 -2.14 16.92
C VAL A 131 5.41 -0.74 17.56
N LEU A 132 4.21 -0.23 17.91
CA LEU A 132 4.01 1.09 18.52
C LEU A 132 4.11 1.12 20.06
N ASN A 133 4.23 -0.05 20.71
CA ASN A 133 4.25 -0.17 22.18
C ASN A 133 5.68 -0.33 22.76
N TYR A 134 6.71 0.07 22.01
CA TYR A 134 8.12 0.09 22.41
C TYR A 134 8.71 1.47 22.12
#